data_AF-A0A8T1CKA1-F1
#
_entry.id   AF-A0A8T1CKA1-F1
#
_cell.length_a   1.000
_cell.length_b   1.000
_cell.length_c   1.000
_cell.angle_alpha   90.00
_cell.angle_beta   90.00
_cell.angle_gamma   90.00
#
_symmetry.space_group_name_H-M   'P 1'
#
loop_
_entity.id
_entity.type
_entity.pdbx_description
1 polymer ?
#
loop_
_entity_poly.entity_id
_entity_poly.type
_entity_poly.pdbx_seq_one_letter_code
_entity_poly.pdbx_strand_id
1 'polypeptide(L)'
;MEIFKWMEWIVARNHALSEVDDPLTRSLAATSGTTHFVAIYGIFTKDGILSQVLLSISPAEYGQSAEVYEMIDADLELYNKDSAMISHRFNLAVCRYLEDYKPLIDQVQTLCIQLRYPNNAAELARHTHYKPLKSNATRWSSTYQMLARYVKIRDAIKMVAAVEDLFPRPSIHRQVVQLVNKLEALDSVCVKLQSEERTLADVRLLFDAVMAKYPATSHHLSASALIIHSPVFESAVMKLLSDRALTAEEEESVARFDVTDSTSNEAPRRVDFATETLRQAKRPRHSSGIKYIDILRMIPLTSNRCERLFSQCKLVLSPLRSSLLPANFEMLVFLRANRELWNFTTLLGYDDTDAQVTE
;
A
#
# COMPACT_ATOMS: atom_id res chain seq x y z
N MET A 1 17.07 17.54 -19.16
CA MET A 1 16.85 16.30 -18.39
C MET A 1 15.36 16.27 -18.10
N GLU A 2 14.57 15.69 -19.00
CA GLU A 2 13.11 15.65 -18.85
C GLU A 2 12.77 14.71 -17.70
N ILE A 3 12.49 15.29 -16.54
CA ILE A 3 11.89 14.58 -15.40
C ILE A 3 10.47 14.20 -15.87
N PHE A 4 10.35 12.98 -16.38
CA PHE A 4 9.08 12.46 -16.87
C PHE A 4 8.04 12.46 -15.75
N LYS A 5 6.81 12.81 -16.11
CA LYS A 5 5.62 12.97 -15.27
C LYS A 5 5.08 11.62 -14.80
N TRP A 6 5.70 11.03 -13.80
CA TRP A 6 5.27 9.77 -13.17
C TRP A 6 5.05 9.91 -11.67
N MET A 7 4.84 11.15 -11.21
CA MET A 7 4.52 11.56 -9.84
C MET A 7 3.21 11.00 -9.27
N GLU A 8 2.57 10.04 -9.93
CA GLU A 8 1.16 9.70 -9.75
C GLU A 8 0.93 8.43 -8.92
N TRP A 9 1.79 8.13 -7.95
CA TRP A 9 1.53 6.99 -7.06
C TRP A 9 1.83 7.37 -5.62
N ILE A 10 0.81 7.87 -4.92
CA ILE A 10 0.43 7.58 -3.54
C ILE A 10 -0.28 8.82 -2.98
N VAL A 11 -1.57 8.67 -2.67
CA VAL A 11 -2.25 9.52 -1.70
C VAL A 11 -2.98 8.65 -0.66
N ALA A 12 -2.83 9.10 0.59
CA ALA A 12 -3.64 8.84 1.77
C ALA A 12 -3.74 7.41 2.31
N ARG A 13 -2.99 7.17 3.39
CA ARG A 13 -3.57 6.49 4.55
C ARG A 13 -3.61 7.44 5.73
N ASN A 14 -4.84 7.81 6.09
CA ASN A 14 -5.19 8.60 7.27
C ASN A 14 -4.85 7.81 8.55
N HIS A 15 -3.57 7.76 8.94
CA HIS A 15 -3.09 7.03 10.11
C HIS A 15 -2.44 7.96 11.12
N ALA A 16 -2.93 7.92 12.37
CA ALA A 16 -2.22 8.48 13.50
C ALA A 16 -0.87 7.74 13.68
N LEU A 17 0.22 8.49 13.69
CA LEU A 17 1.58 7.94 13.84
C LEU A 17 1.91 7.55 15.29
N SER A 18 1.08 7.93 16.27
CA SER A 18 1.19 7.42 17.64
C SER A 18 -0.19 7.16 18.22
N GLU A 19 -0.38 5.97 18.79
CA GLU A 19 -1.49 5.65 19.68
C GLU A 19 -0.85 5.31 21.03
N VAL A 20 -0.78 6.30 21.92
CA VAL A 20 -0.29 6.10 23.28
C VAL A 20 -1.47 5.68 24.14
N ASP A 21 -1.53 4.40 24.48
CA ASP A 21 -2.64 3.77 25.21
C ASP A 21 -2.74 4.26 26.67
N ASP A 22 -1.64 4.71 27.27
CA ASP A 22 -1.57 5.11 28.68
C ASP A 22 -1.89 6.61 28.89
N PRO A 23 -2.89 6.98 29.71
CA PRO A 23 -3.30 8.37 29.93
C PRO A 23 -2.22 9.26 30.56
N LEU A 24 -1.34 8.70 31.40
CA LEU A 24 -0.27 9.44 32.08
C LEU A 24 0.91 9.70 31.12
N THR A 25 1.22 8.74 30.26
CA THR A 25 2.21 8.90 29.18
C THR A 25 1.72 9.88 28.12
N ARG A 26 0.40 9.94 27.89
CA ARG A 26 -0.25 10.90 26.98
C ARG A 26 -0.17 12.35 27.47
N SER A 27 -0.14 12.60 28.77
CA SER A 27 0.03 13.97 29.31
C SER A 27 1.49 14.44 29.30
N LEU A 28 2.44 13.51 29.27
CA LEU A 28 3.89 13.79 29.25
C LEU A 28 4.46 13.91 27.83
N ALA A 29 3.87 13.22 26.85
CA ALA A 29 4.21 13.38 25.45
C ALA A 29 3.50 14.62 24.88
N ALA A 30 4.22 15.72 24.67
CA ALA A 30 3.71 16.94 24.01
C ALA A 30 3.34 16.75 22.52
N THR A 31 3.04 15.53 22.09
CA THR A 31 2.45 15.20 20.80
C THR A 31 0.99 14.89 21.03
N SER A 32 0.10 15.83 20.69
CA SER A 32 -1.32 15.52 20.59
C SER A 32 -1.50 14.35 19.61
N GLY A 33 -2.33 13.38 19.98
CA GLY A 33 -2.42 12.07 19.32
C GLY A 33 -3.04 12.04 17.92
N THR A 34 -2.91 13.09 17.09
CA THR A 34 -3.61 13.18 15.80
C THR A 34 -2.85 13.95 14.70
N THR A 35 -1.52 13.99 14.70
CA THR A 35 -0.81 14.52 13.52
C THR A 35 -0.84 13.47 12.40
N HIS A 36 -1.60 13.78 11.34
CA HIS A 36 -1.66 12.98 10.13
C HIS A 36 -0.52 13.39 9.22
N PHE A 37 -0.09 12.51 8.32
CA PHE A 37 0.96 12.82 7.35
C PHE A 37 0.57 12.29 5.99
N VAL A 38 0.90 13.05 4.96
CA VAL A 38 0.81 12.64 3.55
C VAL A 38 2.22 12.43 3.04
N ALA A 39 2.45 11.36 2.29
CA ALA A 39 3.72 11.08 1.64
C ALA A 39 3.46 10.78 0.17
N ILE A 40 4.21 11.44 -0.71
CA ILE A 40 4.11 11.27 -2.16
C ILE A 40 5.37 10.54 -2.63
N TYR A 41 5.19 9.39 -3.24
CA TYR A 41 6.27 8.76 -3.99
C TYR A 41 6.07 9.03 -5.46
N GLY A 42 7.16 9.17 -6.18
CA GLY A 42 7.13 8.92 -7.59
C GLY A 42 7.69 7.53 -7.88
N ILE A 43 7.19 6.93 -8.96
CA ILE A 43 7.59 5.63 -9.49
C ILE A 43 8.01 5.76 -10.96
N PHE A 44 9.17 5.21 -11.36
CA PHE A 44 9.68 5.29 -12.73
C PHE A 44 10.55 4.14 -13.13
N THR A 45 10.86 4.05 -14.40
CA THR A 45 11.84 3.11 -14.92
C THR A 45 13.11 3.84 -15.32
N LYS A 46 14.24 3.40 -14.78
CA LYS A 46 15.57 3.81 -15.24
C LYS A 46 16.30 2.56 -15.71
N ASP A 47 16.73 2.53 -16.96
CA ASP A 47 17.43 1.37 -17.56
C ASP A 47 16.66 0.05 -17.42
N GLY A 48 15.32 0.10 -17.53
CA GLY A 48 14.43 -1.06 -17.36
C GLY A 48 14.20 -1.47 -15.90
N ILE A 49 14.78 -0.76 -14.92
CA ILE A 49 14.63 -1.03 -13.49
C ILE A 49 13.63 -0.04 -12.89
N LEU A 50 12.62 -0.57 -12.20
CA LEU A 50 11.68 0.24 -11.43
C LEU A 50 12.39 0.92 -10.25
N SER A 51 12.27 2.25 -10.19
CA SER A 51 12.76 3.12 -9.14
C SER A 51 11.57 3.78 -8.44
N GLN A 52 11.60 3.83 -7.10
CA GLN A 52 10.58 4.47 -6.28
C GLN A 52 11.23 5.45 -5.31
N VAL A 53 10.91 6.74 -5.44
CA VAL A 53 11.57 7.84 -4.75
C VAL A 53 10.54 8.63 -3.96
N LEU A 54 10.84 8.92 -2.69
CA LEU A 54 9.98 9.79 -1.88
C LEU A 54 10.16 11.22 -2.37
N LEU A 55 9.10 11.86 -2.82
CA LEU A 55 9.12 13.22 -3.37
C LEU A 55 8.76 14.25 -2.30
N SER A 56 7.80 13.92 -1.43
CA SER A 56 7.45 14.74 -0.29
C SER A 56 6.88 13.91 0.85
N ILE A 57 7.03 14.41 2.07
CA ILE A 57 6.25 13.99 3.23
C ILE A 57 5.93 15.24 4.02
N SER A 58 4.66 15.43 4.40
CA SER A 58 4.22 16.64 5.11
C SER A 58 3.09 16.32 6.09
N PRO A 59 2.98 17.05 7.21
CA PRO A 59 1.86 16.91 8.14
C PRO A 59 0.56 17.38 7.49
N ALA A 60 -0.52 16.66 7.76
CA ALA A 60 -1.89 17.09 7.50
C ALA A 60 -2.45 17.63 8.82
N GLU A 61 -2.58 18.95 8.91
CA GLU A 61 -3.09 19.64 10.11
C GLU A 61 -4.62 19.50 10.24
N TYR A 62 -5.09 19.36 11.48
CA TYR A 62 -6.52 19.23 11.79
C TYR A 62 -7.19 20.60 11.65
N GLY A 63 -7.94 20.80 10.56
CA GLY A 63 -8.64 22.07 10.28
C GLY A 63 -8.43 22.64 8.87
N GLN A 64 -7.45 22.13 8.11
CA GLN A 64 -7.26 22.46 6.69
C GLN A 64 -7.95 21.45 5.77
N SER A 65 -9.25 21.21 5.99
CA SER A 65 -10.04 20.33 5.12
C SER A 65 -10.31 20.91 3.74
N ALA A 66 -9.89 22.16 3.47
CA ALA A 66 -9.98 22.77 2.14
C ALA A 66 -8.62 22.76 1.43
N GLU A 67 -7.53 23.21 2.05
CA GLU A 67 -6.24 23.40 1.35
C GLU A 67 -5.45 22.11 1.09
N VAL A 68 -5.49 21.13 2.00
CA VAL A 68 -4.87 19.80 1.77
C VAL A 68 -5.70 19.02 0.75
N TYR A 69 -7.03 19.17 0.79
CA TYR A 69 -7.90 18.62 -0.24
C TYR A 69 -7.77 19.39 -1.54
N GLU A 70 -7.52 20.70 -1.57
CA GLU A 70 -7.25 21.48 -2.79
C GLU A 70 -5.86 21.22 -3.33
N MET A 71 -4.86 20.86 -2.51
CA MET A 71 -3.55 20.42 -3.00
C MET A 71 -3.65 19.00 -3.56
N ILE A 72 -4.35 18.10 -2.86
CA ILE A 72 -4.67 16.76 -3.34
C ILE A 72 -5.59 16.84 -4.57
N ASP A 73 -6.59 17.71 -4.60
CA ASP A 73 -7.57 17.89 -5.67
C ASP A 73 -6.96 18.67 -6.83
N ALA A 74 -6.06 19.63 -6.63
CA ALA A 74 -5.31 20.25 -7.73
C ALA A 74 -4.32 19.25 -8.34
N ASP A 75 -3.67 18.42 -7.52
CA ASP A 75 -2.82 17.33 -8.02
C ASP A 75 -3.67 16.22 -8.68
N LEU A 76 -4.86 15.89 -8.17
CA LEU A 76 -5.77 14.88 -8.72
C LEU A 76 -6.56 15.41 -9.94
N GLU A 77 -6.94 16.69 -9.99
CA GLU A 77 -7.62 17.37 -11.11
C GLU A 77 -6.66 17.60 -12.28
N LEU A 78 -5.38 17.84 -12.01
CA LEU A 78 -4.35 17.96 -13.05
C LEU A 78 -4.10 16.61 -13.77
N TYR A 79 -4.44 15.47 -13.13
CA TYR A 79 -4.06 14.12 -13.59
C TYR A 79 -5.20 13.08 -13.71
N ASN A 80 -6.42 13.39 -13.26
CA ASN A 80 -7.70 12.69 -13.49
C ASN A 80 -7.71 11.16 -13.32
N LYS A 81 -7.05 10.58 -12.30
CA LYS A 81 -7.13 9.13 -12.00
C LYS A 81 -6.90 8.79 -10.51
N ASP A 82 -7.96 8.40 -9.81
CA ASP A 82 -7.87 7.65 -8.55
C ASP A 82 -7.90 6.14 -8.86
N SER A 83 -6.86 5.37 -8.56
CA SER A 83 -7.03 3.90 -8.48
C SER A 83 -7.19 3.52 -7.01
N ALA A 84 -8.34 2.97 -6.65
CA ALA A 84 -8.53 2.44 -5.31
C ALA A 84 -7.53 1.31 -5.07
N MET A 85 -6.61 1.54 -4.14
CA MET A 85 -5.48 0.67 -3.87
C MET A 85 -5.90 -0.79 -3.65
N ILE A 86 -5.22 -1.74 -4.29
CA ILE A 86 -5.54 -3.18 -4.26
C ILE A 86 -5.65 -3.72 -2.83
N SER A 87 -4.71 -3.37 -1.94
CA SER A 87 -4.78 -3.75 -0.52
C SER A 87 -5.97 -3.12 0.21
N HIS A 88 -6.38 -1.91 -0.18
CA HIS A 88 -7.54 -1.24 0.40
C HIS A 88 -8.85 -1.90 -0.07
N ARG A 89 -8.97 -2.18 -1.37
CA ARG A 89 -10.09 -2.95 -1.95
C ARG A 89 -10.23 -4.32 -1.27
N PHE A 90 -9.11 -5.01 -1.09
CA PHE A 90 -9.07 -6.29 -0.39
C PHE A 90 -9.50 -6.13 1.08
N ASN A 91 -9.00 -5.12 1.79
CA ASN A 91 -9.42 -4.83 3.16
C ASN A 91 -10.93 -4.58 3.27
N LEU A 92 -11.50 -3.74 2.40
CA LEU A 92 -12.93 -3.47 2.37
C LEU A 92 -13.77 -4.71 2.04
N ALA A 93 -13.34 -5.53 1.08
CA ALA A 93 -13.97 -6.81 0.77
C ALA A 93 -14.03 -7.74 1.99
N VAL A 94 -12.91 -7.90 2.69
CA VAL A 94 -12.86 -8.79 3.86
C VAL A 94 -13.59 -8.20 5.06
N CYS A 95 -13.52 -6.88 5.29
CA CYS A 95 -14.31 -6.23 6.33
C CYS A 95 -15.81 -6.45 6.11
N ARG A 96 -16.30 -6.27 4.87
CA ARG A 96 -17.71 -6.55 4.53
C ARG A 96 -18.05 -8.03 4.72
N TYR A 97 -17.16 -8.94 4.32
CA TYR A 97 -17.34 -10.37 4.57
C TYR A 97 -17.48 -10.71 6.07
N LEU A 98 -16.82 -9.94 6.94
CA LEU A 98 -16.86 -10.16 8.39
C LEU A 98 -18.12 -9.59 9.06
N GLU A 99 -18.92 -8.76 8.38
CA GLU A 99 -20.17 -8.23 8.92
C GLU A 99 -21.14 -9.37 9.29
N ASP A 100 -21.20 -10.43 8.47
CA ASP A 100 -22.00 -11.64 8.73
C ASP A 100 -21.57 -12.39 10.01
N TYR A 101 -20.34 -12.19 10.47
CA TYR A 101 -19.77 -12.83 11.66
C TYR A 101 -19.67 -11.86 12.84
N LYS A 102 -20.22 -10.65 12.73
CA LYS A 102 -20.07 -9.61 13.74
C LYS A 102 -20.50 -10.05 15.16
N PRO A 103 -21.62 -10.75 15.37
CA PRO A 103 -21.99 -11.23 16.70
C PRO A 103 -20.96 -12.20 17.32
N LEU A 104 -20.40 -13.08 16.49
CA LEU A 104 -19.36 -14.04 16.88
C LEU A 104 -18.06 -13.32 17.27
N ILE A 105 -17.66 -12.33 16.46
CA ILE A 105 -16.47 -11.53 16.67
C ILE A 105 -16.60 -10.67 17.93
N ASP A 106 -17.75 -10.02 18.13
CA ASP A 106 -18.01 -9.15 19.27
C ASP A 106 -18.02 -9.93 20.59
N GLN A 107 -18.49 -11.18 20.58
CA GLN A 107 -18.41 -12.07 21.75
C GLN A 107 -16.96 -12.39 22.14
N VAL A 108 -16.12 -12.77 21.16
CA VAL A 108 -14.69 -13.03 21.42
C VAL A 108 -13.96 -11.75 21.83
N GLN A 109 -14.27 -10.60 21.19
CA GLN A 109 -13.74 -9.30 21.54
C GLN A 109 -14.02 -8.96 23.00
N THR A 110 -15.26 -9.16 23.46
CA THR A 110 -15.69 -8.88 24.84
C THR A 110 -14.88 -9.71 25.84
N LEU A 111 -14.73 -11.02 25.58
CA LEU A 111 -13.88 -11.89 26.38
C LEU A 111 -12.42 -11.41 26.39
N CYS A 112 -11.85 -11.11 25.22
CA CYS A 112 -10.47 -10.63 25.11
C CYS A 112 -10.23 -9.31 25.85
N ILE A 113 -11.21 -8.40 25.87
CA ILE A 113 -11.13 -7.15 26.65
C ILE A 113 -11.06 -7.45 28.15
N GLN A 114 -11.90 -8.35 28.65
CA GLN A 114 -11.93 -8.73 30.06
C GLN A 114 -10.67 -9.46 30.50
N LEU A 115 -10.12 -10.33 29.65
CA LEU A 115 -8.84 -11.00 29.89
C LEU A 115 -7.64 -10.05 29.95
N ARG A 116 -7.77 -8.83 29.42
CA ARG A 116 -6.71 -7.81 29.49
C ARG A 116 -6.73 -7.01 30.80
N TYR A 117 -7.76 -7.18 31.65
CA TYR A 117 -7.76 -6.54 32.97
C TYR A 117 -6.63 -7.10 33.85
N PRO A 118 -5.97 -6.27 34.69
CA PRO A 118 -4.73 -6.64 35.36
C PRO A 118 -4.78 -7.98 36.10
N ASN A 119 -5.84 -8.22 36.89
CA ASN A 119 -5.99 -9.44 37.66
C ASN A 119 -6.18 -10.67 36.77
N ASN A 120 -7.04 -10.57 35.75
CA ASN A 120 -7.32 -11.65 34.80
C ASN A 120 -6.09 -11.96 33.93
N ALA A 121 -5.37 -10.92 33.51
CA ALA A 121 -4.14 -11.04 32.73
C ALA A 121 -3.02 -11.70 33.55
N ALA A 122 -2.89 -11.33 34.83
CA ALA A 122 -1.93 -11.94 35.74
C ALA A 122 -2.25 -13.43 35.99
N GLU A 123 -3.53 -13.78 36.14
CA GLU A 123 -3.94 -15.18 36.25
C GLU A 123 -3.66 -15.96 34.97
N LEU A 124 -4.08 -15.44 33.82
CA LEU A 124 -3.85 -16.07 32.52
C LEU A 124 -2.35 -16.30 32.25
N ALA A 125 -1.49 -15.38 32.67
CA ALA A 125 -0.04 -15.46 32.50
C ALA A 125 0.59 -16.66 33.24
N ARG A 126 -0.09 -17.22 34.25
CA ARG A 126 0.35 -18.45 34.93
C ARG A 126 0.15 -19.70 34.07
N HIS A 127 -0.72 -19.63 33.06
CA HIS A 127 -1.12 -20.77 32.23
C HIS A 127 -0.69 -20.65 30.77
N THR A 128 -0.26 -19.46 30.32
CA THR A 128 0.26 -19.25 28.97
C THR A 128 1.15 -18.01 28.89
N HIS A 129 2.16 -18.05 28.01
CA HIS A 129 2.99 -16.89 27.67
C HIS A 129 2.32 -15.94 26.68
N TYR A 130 1.21 -16.36 26.06
CA TYR A 130 0.51 -15.55 25.07
C TYR A 130 -0.45 -14.55 25.72
N LYS A 131 -0.31 -13.28 25.34
CA LYS A 131 -1.23 -12.21 25.76
C LYS A 131 -2.50 -12.19 24.89
N PRO A 132 -3.69 -11.89 25.45
CA PRO A 132 -4.88 -11.62 24.66
C PRO A 132 -4.69 -10.41 23.74
N LEU A 133 -5.35 -10.41 22.60
CA LEU A 133 -5.34 -9.29 21.64
C LEU A 133 -6.76 -8.72 21.53
N LYS A 134 -6.85 -7.42 21.23
CA LYS A 134 -8.11 -6.74 20.90
C LYS A 134 -8.07 -6.38 19.41
N SER A 135 -9.18 -6.56 18.69
CA SER A 135 -9.23 -6.12 17.29
C SER A 135 -9.39 -4.60 17.18
N ASN A 136 -8.86 -4.05 16.09
CA ASN A 136 -9.11 -2.69 15.63
C ASN A 136 -10.19 -2.76 14.53
N ALA A 137 -11.24 -1.94 14.66
CA ALA A 137 -12.40 -1.96 13.76
C ALA A 137 -12.06 -1.70 12.28
N THR A 138 -10.96 -0.98 12.00
CA THR A 138 -10.62 -0.53 10.64
C THR A 138 -9.84 -1.58 9.82
N ARG A 139 -9.31 -2.63 10.45
CA ARG A 139 -8.41 -3.60 9.80
C ARG A 139 -8.83 -5.03 10.10
N TRP A 140 -9.26 -5.76 9.07
CA TRP A 140 -9.66 -7.15 9.19
C TRP A 140 -8.54 -8.06 9.74
N SER A 141 -7.27 -7.74 9.44
CA SER A 141 -6.11 -8.50 9.92
C SER A 141 -5.98 -8.49 11.44
N SER A 142 -6.37 -7.40 12.11
CA SER A 142 -6.39 -7.33 13.57
C SER A 142 -7.48 -8.24 14.17
N THR A 143 -8.62 -8.35 13.49
CA THR A 143 -9.70 -9.29 13.84
C THR A 143 -9.22 -10.73 13.67
N TYR A 144 -8.56 -11.04 12.56
CA TYR A 144 -7.94 -12.36 12.35
C TYR A 144 -6.95 -12.71 13.45
N GLN A 145 -6.00 -11.81 13.76
CA GLN A 145 -5.01 -12.02 14.82
C GLN A 145 -5.65 -12.24 16.20
N MET A 146 -6.70 -11.49 16.54
CA MET A 146 -7.46 -11.68 17.77
C MET A 146 -8.10 -13.07 17.84
N LEU A 147 -8.83 -13.48 16.79
CA LEU A 147 -9.51 -14.77 16.77
C LEU A 147 -8.51 -15.93 16.80
N ALA A 148 -7.43 -15.85 16.01
CA ALA A 148 -6.36 -16.83 16.01
C ALA A 148 -5.66 -16.91 17.37
N ARG A 149 -5.45 -15.77 18.05
CA ARG A 149 -4.91 -15.74 19.42
C ARG A 149 -5.86 -16.42 20.39
N TYR A 150 -7.15 -16.09 20.35
CA TYR A 150 -8.17 -16.71 21.19
C TYR A 150 -8.18 -18.23 21.05
N VAL A 151 -8.14 -18.76 19.82
CA VAL A 151 -8.09 -20.21 19.57
C VAL A 151 -6.87 -20.84 20.24
N LYS A 152 -5.69 -20.21 20.14
CA LYS A 152 -4.45 -20.71 20.76
C LYS A 152 -4.47 -20.72 22.29
N ILE A 153 -5.11 -19.72 22.92
CA ILE A 153 -5.11 -19.57 24.39
C ILE A 153 -6.37 -20.13 25.06
N ARG A 154 -7.29 -20.71 24.28
CA ARG A 154 -8.61 -21.13 24.76
C ARG A 154 -8.57 -21.97 26.02
N ASP A 155 -7.69 -22.97 26.08
CA ASP A 155 -7.64 -23.88 27.22
C ASP A 155 -7.05 -23.22 28.47
N ALA A 156 -6.11 -22.28 28.31
CA ALA A 156 -5.58 -21.47 29.40
C ALA A 156 -6.64 -20.53 29.98
N ILE A 157 -7.52 -19.97 29.13
CA ILE A 157 -8.63 -19.10 29.57
C ILE A 157 -9.55 -19.83 30.56
N LYS A 158 -9.74 -21.14 30.44
CA LYS A 158 -10.61 -21.91 31.35
C LYS A 158 -10.16 -21.87 32.82
N MET A 159 -8.89 -21.56 33.07
CA MET A 159 -8.35 -21.44 34.43
C MET A 159 -8.67 -20.08 35.08
N VAL A 160 -9.18 -19.11 34.29
CA VAL A 160 -9.52 -17.77 34.77
C VAL A 160 -11.02 -17.74 35.13
N ALA A 161 -11.34 -18.07 36.38
CA ALA A 161 -12.73 -18.16 36.86
C ALA A 161 -13.54 -16.86 36.63
N ALA A 162 -12.90 -15.69 36.71
CA ALA A 162 -13.55 -14.39 36.54
C ALA A 162 -14.16 -14.13 35.15
N VAL A 163 -13.84 -14.96 34.14
CA VAL A 163 -14.39 -14.81 32.77
C VAL A 163 -15.22 -16.02 32.32
N GLU A 164 -15.59 -16.91 33.24
CA GLU A 164 -16.34 -18.14 32.94
C GLU A 164 -17.65 -17.86 32.22
N ASP A 165 -18.42 -16.86 32.68
CA ASP A 165 -19.71 -16.46 32.08
C ASP A 165 -19.58 -15.90 30.65
N LEU A 166 -18.39 -15.42 30.30
CA LEU A 166 -18.09 -14.85 28.99
C LEU A 166 -17.51 -15.88 28.01
N PHE A 167 -17.27 -17.09 28.48
CA PHE A 167 -16.59 -18.12 27.69
C PHE A 167 -17.49 -18.62 26.55
N PRO A 168 -17.05 -18.52 25.27
CA PRO A 168 -17.84 -19.00 24.15
C PRO A 168 -18.20 -20.48 24.26
N ARG A 169 -19.49 -20.78 24.07
CA ARG A 169 -20.00 -22.16 24.06
C ARG A 169 -19.26 -23.01 23.02
N PRO A 170 -19.17 -24.34 23.20
CA PRO A 170 -18.47 -25.22 22.24
C PRO A 170 -18.91 -25.08 20.78
N SER A 171 -20.20 -24.82 20.53
CA SER A 171 -20.74 -24.56 19.17
C SER A 171 -20.16 -23.29 18.56
N ILE A 172 -20.17 -22.19 19.32
CA ILE A 172 -19.61 -20.90 18.93
C ILE A 172 -18.11 -21.02 18.72
N HIS A 173 -17.39 -21.70 19.61
CA HIS A 173 -15.96 -21.94 19.45
C HIS A 173 -15.63 -22.65 18.12
N ARG A 174 -16.41 -23.68 17.74
CA ARG A 174 -16.25 -24.34 16.44
C ARG A 174 -16.45 -23.38 15.26
N GLN A 175 -17.42 -22.47 15.35
CA GLN A 175 -17.61 -21.43 14.34
C GLN A 175 -16.43 -20.46 14.28
N VAL A 176 -15.85 -20.07 15.44
CA VAL A 176 -14.63 -19.24 15.48
C VAL A 176 -13.47 -19.95 14.78
N VAL A 177 -13.24 -21.24 15.06
CA VAL A 177 -12.17 -22.02 14.41
C VAL A 177 -12.38 -22.08 12.89
N GLN A 178 -13.61 -22.31 12.44
CA GLN A 178 -13.93 -22.28 11.01
C GLN A 178 -13.67 -20.91 10.38
N LEU A 179 -14.02 -19.82 11.08
CA LEU A 179 -13.75 -18.46 10.62
C LEU A 179 -12.24 -18.16 10.57
N VAL A 180 -11.47 -18.60 11.55
CA VAL A 180 -10.00 -18.46 11.57
C VAL A 180 -9.39 -19.13 10.35
N ASN A 181 -9.82 -20.35 9.99
CA ASN A 181 -9.30 -21.05 8.80
C ASN A 181 -9.64 -20.32 7.49
N LYS A 182 -10.83 -19.70 7.40
CA LYS A 182 -11.22 -18.88 6.24
C LYS A 182 -10.36 -17.61 6.14
N LEU A 183 -10.13 -16.96 7.28
CA LEU A 183 -9.31 -15.76 7.39
C LEU A 183 -7.82 -16.04 7.12
N GLU A 184 -7.31 -17.20 7.51
CA GLU A 184 -5.95 -17.65 7.19
C GLU A 184 -5.75 -17.79 5.68
N ALA A 185 -6.74 -18.36 4.97
CA ALA A 185 -6.71 -18.40 3.51
C ALA A 185 -6.72 -17.00 2.89
N LEU A 186 -7.51 -16.06 3.41
CA LEU A 186 -7.54 -14.67 2.94
C LEU A 186 -6.24 -13.92 3.28
N ASP A 187 -5.60 -14.22 4.42
CA ASP A 187 -4.30 -13.68 4.81
C ASP A 187 -3.18 -14.15 3.89
N SER A 188 -3.20 -15.41 3.48
CA SER A 188 -2.26 -15.92 2.47
C SER A 188 -2.34 -15.14 1.16
N VAL A 189 -3.55 -14.74 0.74
CA VAL A 189 -3.75 -13.89 -0.45
C VAL A 189 -3.21 -12.49 -0.19
N CYS A 190 -3.51 -11.88 0.96
CA CYS A 190 -3.00 -10.56 1.34
C CYS A 190 -1.46 -10.52 1.31
N VAL A 191 -0.80 -11.52 1.89
CA VAL A 191 0.66 -11.66 1.89
C VAL A 191 1.19 -11.80 0.46
N LYS A 192 0.50 -12.54 -0.42
CA LYS A 192 0.89 -12.66 -1.83
C LYS A 192 0.70 -11.37 -2.62
N LEU A 193 -0.39 -10.64 -2.39
CA LEU A 193 -0.63 -9.32 -2.99
C LEU A 193 0.45 -8.30 -2.59
N GLN A 194 1.05 -8.47 -1.41
CA GLN A 194 2.09 -7.60 -0.88
C GLN A 194 3.50 -7.94 -1.37
N SER A 195 3.71 -9.00 -2.16
CA SER A 195 5.06 -9.31 -2.67
C SER A 195 5.45 -8.39 -3.82
N GLU A 196 6.72 -7.95 -3.85
CA GLU A 196 7.22 -6.90 -4.75
C GLU A 196 7.21 -7.29 -6.25
N GLU A 197 7.17 -8.58 -6.58
CA GLU A 197 7.29 -9.10 -7.96
C GLU A 197 5.95 -9.39 -8.65
N ARG A 198 4.82 -8.85 -8.16
CA ARG A 198 3.49 -9.19 -8.70
C ARG A 198 3.05 -8.23 -9.80
N THR A 199 2.37 -8.79 -10.79
CA THR A 199 1.71 -8.03 -11.85
C THR A 199 0.23 -7.83 -11.54
N LEU A 200 -0.42 -6.86 -12.18
CA LEU A 200 -1.86 -6.66 -12.03
C LEU A 200 -2.67 -7.90 -12.49
N ALA A 201 -2.11 -8.68 -13.42
CA ALA A 201 -2.68 -9.94 -13.88
C ALA A 201 -2.75 -10.98 -12.77
N ASP A 202 -1.68 -11.13 -11.98
CA ASP A 202 -1.69 -12.00 -10.81
C ASP A 202 -2.73 -11.57 -9.76
N VAL A 203 -2.89 -10.26 -9.55
CA VAL A 203 -3.89 -9.71 -8.64
C VAL A 203 -5.29 -10.08 -9.08
N ARG A 204 -5.59 -9.95 -10.38
CA ARG A 204 -6.89 -10.33 -10.93
C ARG A 204 -7.18 -11.80 -10.70
N LEU A 205 -6.20 -12.69 -10.97
CA LEU A 205 -6.34 -14.12 -10.72
C LEU A 205 -6.62 -14.42 -9.24
N LEU A 206 -5.92 -13.76 -8.32
CA LEU A 206 -6.14 -13.90 -6.89
C LEU A 206 -7.54 -13.40 -6.48
N PHE A 207 -7.98 -12.26 -7.03
CA PHE A 207 -9.31 -11.72 -6.78
C PHE A 207 -10.41 -12.64 -7.32
N ASP A 208 -10.27 -13.18 -8.53
CA ASP A 208 -11.21 -14.13 -9.11
C ASP A 208 -11.32 -15.41 -8.27
N ALA A 209 -10.19 -15.95 -7.82
CA ALA A 209 -10.17 -17.10 -6.91
C ALA A 209 -10.85 -16.80 -5.56
N VAL A 210 -10.62 -15.61 -5.00
CA VAL A 210 -11.27 -15.17 -3.75
C VAL A 210 -12.77 -14.99 -3.94
N MET A 211 -13.22 -14.37 -5.03
CA MET A 211 -14.64 -14.21 -5.32
C MET A 211 -15.34 -15.55 -5.57
N ALA A 212 -14.68 -16.49 -6.26
CA ALA A 212 -15.21 -17.83 -6.46
C ALA A 212 -15.42 -18.57 -5.14
N LYS A 213 -14.49 -18.42 -4.19
CA LYS A 213 -14.57 -19.06 -2.86
C LYS A 213 -15.43 -18.29 -1.86
N TYR A 214 -15.48 -16.96 -1.95
CA TYR A 214 -16.15 -16.05 -1.05
C TYR A 214 -16.96 -15.00 -1.84
N PRO A 215 -18.14 -15.36 -2.37
CA PRO A 215 -18.90 -14.50 -3.30
C PRO A 215 -19.24 -13.10 -2.76
N ALA A 216 -19.42 -12.96 -1.44
CA ALA A 216 -19.69 -11.68 -0.78
C ALA A 216 -18.58 -10.62 -0.96
N THR A 217 -17.36 -11.03 -1.31
CA THR A 217 -16.23 -10.12 -1.59
C THR A 217 -16.31 -9.44 -2.96
N SER A 218 -17.19 -9.92 -3.87
CA SER A 218 -17.30 -9.44 -5.25
C SER A 218 -17.59 -7.95 -5.37
N HIS A 219 -18.33 -7.39 -4.41
CA HIS A 219 -18.67 -5.97 -4.39
C HIS A 219 -17.47 -5.02 -4.48
N HIS A 220 -16.30 -5.41 -3.95
CA HIS A 220 -15.08 -4.60 -4.00
C HIS A 220 -13.98 -5.20 -4.88
N LEU A 221 -14.05 -6.51 -5.18
CA LEU A 221 -13.02 -7.23 -5.94
C LEU A 221 -13.37 -7.41 -7.42
N SER A 222 -14.63 -7.23 -7.84
CA SER A 222 -15.00 -7.31 -9.26
C SER A 222 -14.26 -6.28 -10.10
N ALA A 223 -14.01 -6.59 -11.37
CA ALA A 223 -13.48 -5.65 -12.36
C ALA A 223 -14.46 -4.50 -12.67
N SER A 224 -15.73 -4.67 -12.32
CA SER A 224 -16.79 -3.67 -12.44
C SER A 224 -17.21 -3.07 -11.09
N ALA A 225 -16.39 -3.24 -10.05
CA ALA A 225 -16.69 -2.69 -8.74
C ALA A 225 -16.73 -1.16 -8.81
N LEU A 226 -17.73 -0.53 -8.20
CA LEU A 226 -17.92 0.94 -8.21
C LEU A 226 -16.75 1.71 -7.59
N ILE A 227 -15.92 1.03 -6.80
CA ILE A 227 -14.70 1.59 -6.20
C ILE A 227 -13.56 1.79 -7.21
N ILE A 228 -13.67 1.24 -8.43
CA ILE A 228 -12.66 1.42 -9.48
C ILE A 228 -12.97 2.72 -10.21
N HIS A 229 -12.10 3.73 -10.10
CA HIS A 229 -12.37 5.01 -10.75
C HIS A 229 -11.99 5.02 -12.23
N SER A 230 -10.98 4.23 -12.66
CA SER A 230 -10.59 4.13 -14.08
C SER A 230 -10.64 2.68 -14.58
N PRO A 231 -11.85 2.12 -14.79
CA PRO A 231 -12.02 0.72 -15.19
C PRO A 231 -11.45 0.41 -16.57
N VAL A 232 -11.54 1.37 -17.51
CA VAL A 232 -10.96 1.25 -18.85
C VAL A 232 -9.43 1.18 -18.78
N PHE A 233 -8.80 2.02 -17.94
CA PHE A 233 -7.36 1.99 -17.76
C PHE A 233 -6.89 0.69 -17.08
N GLU A 234 -7.54 0.25 -16.00
CA GLU A 234 -7.21 -1.04 -15.37
C GLU A 234 -7.34 -2.20 -16.38
N SER A 235 -8.38 -2.20 -17.22
CA SER A 235 -8.56 -3.19 -18.30
C SER A 235 -7.46 -3.11 -19.35
N ALA A 236 -7.06 -1.90 -19.76
CA ALA A 236 -5.99 -1.69 -20.73
C ALA A 236 -4.65 -2.24 -20.22
N VAL A 237 -4.27 -1.91 -18.98
CA VAL A 237 -3.05 -2.42 -18.34
C VAL A 237 -3.08 -3.95 -18.24
N MET A 238 -4.23 -4.53 -17.89
CA MET A 238 -4.41 -5.98 -17.83
C MET A 238 -4.22 -6.67 -19.18
N LYS A 239 -4.74 -6.09 -20.26
CA LYS A 239 -4.56 -6.60 -21.62
C LYS A 239 -3.12 -6.46 -22.10
N LEU A 240 -2.44 -5.36 -21.77
CA LEU A 240 -1.02 -5.17 -22.06
C LEU A 240 -0.13 -6.18 -21.34
N LEU A 241 -0.46 -6.54 -20.09
CA LEU A 241 0.24 -7.59 -19.33
C LEU A 241 0.01 -8.99 -19.89
N SER A 242 -1.10 -9.21 -20.60
CA SER A 242 -1.50 -10.51 -21.15
C SER A 242 -1.26 -10.62 -22.66
N ASP A 243 -0.55 -9.65 -23.26
CA ASP A 243 -0.32 -9.50 -24.70
C ASP A 243 -1.60 -9.60 -25.55
N ARG A 244 -2.71 -9.03 -25.06
CA ARG A 244 -4.00 -8.96 -25.76
C ARG A 244 -4.16 -7.61 -26.45
N ALA A 245 -4.91 -7.62 -27.56
CA ALA A 245 -5.24 -6.40 -28.29
C ALA A 245 -6.14 -5.47 -27.46
N LEU A 246 -5.83 -4.18 -27.48
CA LEU A 246 -6.60 -3.11 -26.85
C LEU A 246 -7.75 -2.66 -27.76
N THR A 247 -8.84 -2.18 -27.16
CA THR A 247 -9.87 -1.41 -27.88
C THR A 247 -9.43 0.03 -28.07
N ALA A 248 -10.07 0.78 -28.97
CA ALA A 248 -9.74 2.20 -29.18
C ALA A 248 -9.87 3.05 -27.89
N GLU A 249 -10.88 2.75 -27.07
CA GLU A 249 -11.09 3.41 -25.77
C GLU A 249 -9.98 3.08 -24.76
N GLU A 250 -9.51 1.83 -24.76
CA GLU A 250 -8.38 1.40 -23.93
C GLU A 250 -7.07 2.01 -24.41
N GLU A 251 -6.83 2.06 -25.73
CA GLU A 251 -5.65 2.72 -26.31
C GLU A 251 -5.59 4.20 -25.94
N GLU A 252 -6.71 4.92 -26.03
CA GLU A 252 -6.81 6.31 -25.58
C GLU A 252 -6.47 6.45 -24.09
N SER A 253 -6.95 5.53 -23.25
CA SER A 253 -6.70 5.56 -21.81
C SER A 253 -5.23 5.38 -21.40
N VAL A 254 -4.42 4.77 -22.28
CA VAL A 254 -2.97 4.55 -22.11
C VAL A 254 -2.11 5.33 -23.10
N ALA A 255 -2.69 6.22 -23.91
CA ALA A 255 -1.97 6.93 -24.98
C ALA A 255 -0.75 7.70 -24.46
N ARG A 256 -0.83 8.26 -23.25
CA ARG A 256 0.28 8.97 -22.58
C ARG A 256 1.50 8.10 -22.27
N PHE A 257 1.36 6.78 -22.33
CA PHE A 257 2.43 5.82 -22.11
C PHE A 257 3.03 5.29 -23.41
N ASP A 258 2.54 5.76 -24.57
CA ASP A 258 3.05 5.37 -25.88
C ASP A 258 4.46 5.96 -26.10
N VAL A 259 5.42 5.10 -26.41
CA VAL A 259 6.83 5.48 -26.61
C VAL A 259 7.08 5.88 -28.07
N THR A 260 6.17 5.54 -28.99
CA THR A 260 6.35 5.79 -30.42
C THR A 260 6.34 7.28 -30.78
N ASP A 261 5.65 8.13 -30.00
CA ASP A 261 5.63 9.59 -30.18
C ASP A 261 6.96 10.27 -29.77
N SER A 262 7.73 9.67 -28.85
CA SER A 262 9.02 10.24 -28.41
C SER A 262 10.17 10.05 -29.42
N THR A 263 9.96 9.25 -30.47
CA THR A 263 10.89 9.12 -31.61
C THR A 263 10.64 10.10 -32.76
N SER A 264 9.66 10.99 -32.66
CA SER A 264 9.34 11.93 -33.75
C SER A 264 9.28 13.38 -33.26
N ASN A 265 10.43 14.06 -33.23
CA ASN A 265 10.50 15.51 -33.46
C ASN A 265 11.90 16.02 -33.86
N GLU A 266 12.76 15.17 -34.45
CA GLU A 266 13.82 15.68 -35.33
C GLU A 266 13.29 15.58 -36.76
N ALA A 267 13.01 16.74 -37.38
CA ALA A 267 12.65 16.78 -38.80
C ALA A 267 13.68 15.95 -39.58
N PRO A 268 13.26 15.00 -40.44
CA PRO A 268 14.19 14.10 -41.08
C PRO A 268 15.21 14.91 -41.88
N ARG A 269 16.48 14.91 -41.44
CA ARG A 269 17.58 15.35 -42.28
C ARG A 269 17.47 14.56 -43.58
N ARG A 270 17.46 15.27 -44.71
CA ARG A 270 17.36 14.68 -46.05
C ARG A 270 18.43 13.58 -46.19
N VAL A 271 18.03 12.32 -46.05
CA VAL A 271 18.93 11.18 -46.15
C VAL A 271 19.04 10.81 -47.62
N ASP A 272 20.23 10.46 -48.10
CA ASP A 272 20.41 10.06 -49.50
C ASP A 272 19.67 8.74 -49.82
N PHE A 273 19.38 8.55 -51.10
CA PHE A 273 18.60 7.44 -51.64
C PHE A 273 19.16 6.05 -51.28
N ALA A 274 20.48 5.88 -51.22
CA ALA A 274 21.11 4.60 -50.86
C ALA A 274 20.88 4.27 -49.38
N THR A 275 20.96 5.28 -48.51
CA THR A 275 20.75 5.12 -47.07
C THR A 275 19.28 4.82 -46.72
N GLU A 276 18.33 5.44 -47.44
CA GLU A 276 16.89 5.15 -47.33
C GLU A 276 16.56 3.72 -47.78
N THR A 277 17.14 3.30 -48.92
CA THR A 277 16.95 1.95 -49.49
C THR A 277 17.47 0.86 -48.56
N LEU A 278 18.63 1.07 -47.92
CA LEU A 278 19.20 0.11 -46.96
C LEU A 278 18.40 0.01 -45.66
N ARG A 279 17.80 1.11 -45.19
CA ARG A 279 16.92 1.12 -44.01
C ARG A 279 15.64 0.33 -44.25
N GLN A 280 15.04 0.44 -45.43
CA GLN A 280 13.85 -0.32 -45.80
C GLN A 280 14.15 -1.82 -45.95
N ALA A 281 15.32 -2.18 -46.49
CA ALA A 281 15.73 -3.57 -46.67
C ALA A 281 16.09 -4.29 -45.35
N LYS A 282 16.47 -3.55 -44.30
CA LYS A 282 16.87 -4.10 -42.99
C LYS A 282 15.79 -4.03 -41.90
N ARG A 283 14.59 -3.49 -42.19
CA ARG A 283 13.48 -3.53 -41.22
C ARG A 283 13.07 -4.99 -40.98
N PRO A 284 13.23 -5.54 -39.76
CA PRO A 284 12.73 -6.87 -39.45
C PRO A 284 11.20 -6.88 -39.62
N ARG A 285 10.66 -7.86 -40.36
CA ARG A 285 9.20 -8.04 -40.53
C ARG A 285 8.45 -8.42 -39.26
N HIS A 286 9.15 -8.55 -38.14
CA HIS A 286 8.59 -8.67 -36.79
C HIS A 286 9.49 -7.93 -35.79
N SER A 287 9.45 -6.61 -35.79
CA SER A 287 9.68 -5.88 -34.55
C SER A 287 8.32 -5.80 -33.85
N SER A 288 8.04 -6.70 -32.92
CA SER A 288 7.07 -6.42 -31.86
C SER A 288 7.63 -5.26 -31.03
N GLY A 289 7.56 -4.06 -31.61
CA GLY A 289 8.03 -2.84 -30.97
C GLY A 289 7.23 -2.66 -29.69
N ILE A 290 7.94 -2.44 -28.60
CA ILE A 290 7.34 -2.07 -27.32
C ILE A 290 6.59 -0.75 -27.57
N LYS A 291 5.27 -0.83 -27.78
CA LYS A 291 4.42 0.34 -28.07
C LYS A 291 4.30 1.23 -26.83
N TYR A 292 4.25 0.63 -25.64
CA TYR A 292 4.04 1.35 -24.39
C TYR A 292 5.20 1.16 -23.42
N ILE A 293 5.49 2.17 -22.60
CA ILE A 293 6.60 2.17 -21.65
C ILE A 293 6.48 1.01 -20.65
N ASP A 294 7.62 0.41 -20.29
CA ASP A 294 7.67 -0.78 -19.44
C ASP A 294 7.10 -0.54 -18.03
N ILE A 295 6.93 0.72 -17.60
CA ILE A 295 6.34 1.05 -16.29
C ILE A 295 4.96 0.45 -16.11
N LEU A 296 4.15 0.34 -17.18
CA LEU A 296 2.80 -0.22 -17.11
C LEU A 296 2.82 -1.69 -16.65
N ARG A 297 3.93 -2.38 -16.89
CA ARG A 297 4.15 -3.77 -16.46
C ARG A 297 4.70 -3.88 -15.04
N MET A 298 5.22 -2.77 -14.50
CA MET A 298 5.92 -2.71 -13.21
C MET A 298 5.20 -1.84 -12.17
N ILE A 299 3.99 -1.37 -12.46
CA ILE A 299 3.19 -0.56 -11.55
C ILE A 299 3.08 -1.24 -10.17
N PRO A 300 3.54 -0.61 -9.08
CA PRO A 300 3.50 -1.21 -7.75
C PRO A 300 2.07 -1.38 -7.26
N LEU A 301 1.63 -2.61 -7.12
CA LEU A 301 0.24 -2.94 -6.83
C LEU A 301 -0.24 -2.48 -5.44
N THR A 302 0.65 -2.14 -4.53
CA THR A 302 0.32 -1.84 -3.13
C THR A 302 1.17 -0.68 -2.61
N SER A 303 0.63 0.09 -1.65
CA SER A 303 1.40 1.14 -0.95
C SER A 303 2.34 0.60 0.13
N ASN A 304 2.87 -0.61 -0.04
CA ASN A 304 3.78 -1.22 0.94
C ASN A 304 4.99 -0.34 1.25
N ARG A 305 5.48 0.40 0.25
CA ARG A 305 6.55 1.40 0.43
C ARG A 305 6.14 2.47 1.43
N CYS A 306 4.90 2.96 1.36
CA CYS A 306 4.33 3.92 2.32
C CYS A 306 4.09 3.31 3.69
N GLU A 307 3.55 2.08 3.75
CA GLU A 307 3.36 1.41 5.04
C GLU A 307 4.71 1.21 5.76
N ARG A 308 5.75 0.81 5.03
CA ARG A 308 7.12 0.72 5.54
C ARG A 308 7.66 2.08 5.95
N LEU A 309 7.47 3.13 5.13
CA LEU A 309 7.86 4.50 5.45
C LEU A 309 7.24 4.94 6.77
N PHE A 310 5.91 4.88 6.89
CA PHE A 310 5.21 5.29 8.10
C PHE A 310 5.56 4.41 9.31
N SER A 311 5.85 3.13 9.12
CA SER A 311 6.39 2.29 10.20
C SER A 311 7.75 2.79 10.68
N GLN A 312 8.63 3.24 9.78
CA GLN A 312 9.91 3.85 10.16
C GLN A 312 9.70 5.21 10.83
N CYS A 313 8.73 6.00 10.37
CA CYS A 313 8.37 7.28 10.99
C CYS A 313 8.01 7.13 12.47
N LYS A 314 7.33 6.04 12.86
CA LYS A 314 7.02 5.74 14.27
C LYS A 314 8.26 5.55 15.15
N LEU A 315 9.38 5.10 14.57
CA LEU A 315 10.66 4.98 15.28
C LEU A 315 11.38 6.34 15.41
N VAL A 316 11.09 7.27 14.49
CA VAL A 316 11.64 8.63 14.52
C VAL A 316 10.84 9.51 15.49
N LEU A 317 9.51 9.41 15.48
CA LEU A 317 8.59 10.12 16.37
C LEU A 317 8.35 9.32 17.66
N SER A 318 9.38 9.28 18.50
CA SER A 318 9.26 8.72 19.85
C SER A 318 8.82 9.79 20.86
N PRO A 319 8.26 9.41 22.03
CA PRO A 319 7.97 10.36 23.12
C PRO A 319 9.19 11.19 23.54
N LEU A 320 10.40 10.63 23.47
CA LEU A 320 11.66 11.32 23.77
C LEU A 320 12.03 12.39 22.73
N ARG A 321 11.32 12.44 21.60
CA ARG A 321 11.51 13.39 20.50
C ARG A 321 10.25 14.24 20.28
N SER A 322 9.43 14.42 21.33
CA SER A 322 8.20 15.20 21.25
C SER A 322 8.41 16.67 20.86
N SER A 323 9.61 17.21 21.04
CA SER A 323 9.99 18.57 20.62
C SER A 323 10.58 18.65 19.20
N LEU A 324 10.56 17.55 18.44
CA LEU A 324 11.02 17.55 17.05
C LEU A 324 10.03 18.35 16.18
N LEU A 325 10.51 19.45 15.59
CA LEU A 325 9.71 20.26 14.66
C LEU A 325 9.30 19.44 13.43
N PRO A 326 8.09 19.65 12.87
CA PRO A 326 7.64 18.96 11.66
C PRO A 326 8.63 19.07 10.50
N ALA A 327 9.15 20.26 10.21
CA ALA A 327 10.16 20.47 9.16
C ALA A 327 11.43 19.61 9.35
N ASN A 328 11.88 19.45 10.60
CA ASN A 328 13.04 18.60 10.90
C ASN A 328 12.70 17.11 10.74
N PHE A 329 11.48 16.70 11.11
CA PHE A 329 10.99 15.35 10.88
C PHE A 329 10.90 15.03 9.39
N GLU A 330 10.31 15.93 8.59
CA GLU A 330 10.18 15.78 7.14
C GLU A 330 11.55 15.61 6.49
N MET A 331 12.50 16.49 6.80
CA MET A 331 13.87 16.42 6.28
C MET A 331 14.56 15.10 6.65
N LEU A 332 14.45 14.65 7.91
CA LEU A 332 15.05 13.39 8.36
C LEU A 332 14.46 12.18 7.63
N VAL A 333 13.14 12.15 7.45
CA VAL A 333 12.45 11.06 6.76
C VAL A 333 12.76 11.08 5.27
N PHE A 334 12.77 12.27 4.64
CA PHE A 334 13.11 12.47 3.24
C PHE A 334 14.52 11.95 2.92
N LEU A 335 15.52 12.42 3.67
CA LEU A 335 16.90 11.97 3.51
C LEU A 335 17.03 10.46 3.75
N ARG A 336 16.38 9.93 4.80
CA ARG A 336 16.44 8.49 5.08
C ARG A 336 15.81 7.64 3.97
N ALA A 337 14.65 8.06 3.46
CA ALA A 337 13.93 7.32 2.43
C ALA A 337 14.67 7.33 1.09
N ASN A 338 15.38 8.42 0.79
CA ASN A 338 16.13 8.63 -0.44
C ASN A 338 17.64 8.41 -0.27
N ARG A 339 18.07 7.60 0.71
CA ARG A 339 19.48 7.39 1.07
C ARG A 339 20.39 7.00 -0.11
N GLU A 340 19.83 6.34 -1.13
CA GLU A 340 20.57 5.93 -2.32
C GLU A 340 20.84 7.08 -3.31
N LEU A 341 20.11 8.20 -3.17
CA LEU A 341 20.21 9.36 -4.07
C LEU A 341 21.17 10.44 -3.56
N TRP A 342 21.75 10.28 -2.37
CA TRP A 342 22.68 11.24 -1.82
C TRP A 342 23.78 10.56 -1.02
N ASN A 343 24.93 11.22 -0.95
CA ASN A 343 26.06 10.84 -0.13
C ASN A 343 26.64 12.12 0.52
N PHE A 344 27.79 11.98 1.18
CA PHE A 344 28.45 13.09 1.85
C PHE A 344 28.86 14.22 0.88
N THR A 345 29.29 13.89 -0.35
CA THR A 345 29.72 14.90 -1.33
C THR A 345 28.55 15.69 -1.88
N THR A 346 27.43 15.03 -2.21
CA THR A 346 26.22 15.72 -2.68
C THR A 346 25.57 16.58 -1.60
N LEU A 347 25.68 16.20 -0.33
CA LEU A 347 25.08 16.94 0.78
C LEU A 347 25.87 18.20 1.14
N LEU A 348 27.20 18.16 0.98
CA LEU A 348 28.09 19.29 1.27
C LEU A 348 28.43 20.15 0.05
N GLY A 349 27.94 19.79 -1.15
CA GLY A 349 28.24 20.49 -2.39
C GLY A 349 29.71 20.35 -2.82
N TYR A 350 30.33 19.20 -2.53
CA TYR A 350 31.68 18.92 -3.01
C TYR A 350 31.57 18.42 -4.45
N ASP A 351 31.72 19.34 -5.40
CA ASP A 351 31.94 18.99 -6.80
C ASP A 351 33.37 18.46 -6.91
N ASP A 352 33.53 17.20 -7.31
CA ASP A 352 34.83 16.59 -7.55
C ASP A 352 35.40 17.15 -8.86
N THR A 353 35.95 18.37 -8.81
CA THR A 353 36.52 19.05 -9.97
C THR A 353 37.90 18.51 -10.40
N ASP A 354 38.43 17.49 -9.71
CA ASP A 354 39.81 17.01 -9.94
C ASP A 354 39.90 15.75 -10.82
N ALA A 355 38.79 15.26 -11.39
CA ALA A 355 38.83 14.13 -12.33
C ALA A 355 39.14 14.51 -13.80
N GLN A 356 39.60 15.74 -14.07
CA GLN A 356 40.10 16.15 -15.39
C GLN A 356 41.43 16.91 -15.32
N VAL A 357 42.44 16.38 -14.62
CA VAL A 357 43.84 16.65 -15.01
C VAL A 357 44.68 15.41 -14.71
N THR A 358 44.86 14.56 -15.72
CA THR A 358 46.14 13.88 -15.96
C THR A 358 46.16 13.47 -17.42
N GLU A 359 47.07 14.11 -18.17
CA GLU A 359 47.44 13.83 -19.55
C GLU A 359 47.87 12.38 -19.79
#